data_AF-R7C7A9-F1
#
_entry.id   AF-R7C7A9-F1
#
_cell.length_a   1.000
_cell.length_b   1.000
_cell.length_c   1.000
_cell.angle_alpha   90.00
_cell.angle_beta   90.00
_cell.angle_gamma   90.00
#
_symmetry.space_group_name_H-M   'P 1'
#
loop_
_entity.id
_entity.type
_entity.pdbx_description
1 polymer ?
#
loop_
_entity_poly.entity_id
_entity_poly.type
_entity_poly.pdbx_seq_one_letter_code
_entity_poly.pdbx_strand_id
1 'polypeptide(L)'
;MDDSMQRVTYGELRQKIIDVGRHLSVRQLVVIEMGNNMDSVIFYLGCLFRGTVAILVHENLSEFELSEYIEKFEPEYLYYIKA
;
A
#
# COMPACT_ATOMS: atom_id res chain seq x y z
N MET A 1 0.93 7.71 -12.84
CA MET A 1 2.14 8.56 -12.95
C MET A 1 3.28 7.69 -13.48
N ASP A 2 4.03 8.17 -14.46
CA ASP A 2 5.13 7.43 -15.10
C ASP A 2 6.35 7.39 -14.17
N ASP A 3 6.69 6.18 -13.70
CA ASP A 3 7.74 5.92 -12.71
C ASP A 3 9.15 5.83 -13.34
N SER A 4 9.27 6.16 -14.64
CA SER A 4 10.41 5.83 -15.50
C SER A 4 11.76 6.51 -15.15
N MET A 5 11.90 7.23 -14.04
CA MET A 5 13.20 7.79 -13.64
C MET A 5 13.40 8.16 -12.16
N GLN A 6 12.52 7.75 -11.24
CA GLN A 6 12.69 8.13 -9.83
C GLN A 6 13.77 7.28 -9.15
N ARG A 7 14.95 7.87 -8.94
CA ARG A 7 16.05 7.24 -8.21
C ARG A 7 15.96 7.61 -6.73
N VAL A 8 15.78 6.61 -5.88
CA VAL A 8 15.72 6.77 -4.42
C VAL A 8 16.85 5.94 -3.82
N THR A 9 17.62 6.52 -2.91
CA THR A 9 18.63 5.78 -2.15
C THR A 9 17.97 4.90 -1.08
N TYR A 10 18.66 3.86 -0.62
CA TYR A 10 18.14 3.04 0.49
C TYR A 10 17.90 3.82 1.78
N GLY A 11 18.67 4.90 2.03
CA GLY A 11 18.47 5.78 3.17
C GLY A 11 17.15 6.56 3.09
N GLU A 12 16.87 7.15 1.93
CA GLU A 12 15.61 7.85 1.66
C GLU A 12 14.43 6.89 1.67
N LEU A 13 14.57 5.71 1.05
CA LEU A 13 13.55 4.66 1.05
C LEU A 13 13.17 4.26 2.47
N ARG A 14 14.16 4.01 3.33
CA ARG A 14 13.94 3.69 4.74
C ARG A 14 13.18 4.79 5.46
N GLN A 15 13.51 6.05 5.20
CA GLN A 15 12.82 7.17 5.83
C GLN A 15 11.35 7.22 5.42
N LYS A 16 11.06 7.09 4.11
CA LYS A 16 9.70 7.04 3.58
C LYS A 16 8.87 5.88 4.16
N ILE A 17 9.47 4.70 4.30
CA ILE A 17 8.85 3.52 4.93
C ILE A 17 8.47 3.82 6.39
N ILE A 18 9.39 4.43 7.15
CA ILE A 18 9.14 4.80 8.55
C ILE A 18 8.00 5.81 8.64
N ASP A 19 7.98 6.81 7.75
CA ASP A 19 6.98 7.87 7.76
C ASP A 19 5.58 7.32 7.42
N VAL A 20 5.44 6.49 6.39
CA VAL A 20 4.17 5.78 6.12
C VAL A 20 3.77 4.90 7.29
N GLY A 21 4.71 4.11 7.81
CA GLY A 21 4.46 3.21 8.91
C GLY A 21 3.90 3.90 10.16
N ARG A 22 4.28 5.15 10.45
CA ARG A 22 3.74 5.91 11.59
C ARG A 22 2.21 6.08 11.55
N HIS A 23 1.61 6.02 10.37
CA HIS A 23 0.16 6.15 10.19
C HIS A 23 -0.57 4.79 10.24
N LEU A 24 0.15 3.67 10.26
CA LEU A 24 -0.43 2.33 10.27
C LEU A 24 -0.50 1.75 11.69
N SER A 25 -1.63 1.13 11.98
CA SER A 25 -1.85 0.30 13.17
C SER A 25 -1.17 -1.08 13.03
N VAL A 26 -0.63 -1.58 14.13
CA VAL A 26 0.04 -2.89 14.20
C VAL A 26 -0.99 -4.03 14.14
N ARG A 27 -0.67 -5.13 13.42
CA ARG A 27 -1.51 -6.35 13.28
C ARG A 27 -2.87 -6.17 12.61
N GLN A 28 -3.02 -5.10 11.85
CA GLN A 28 -4.27 -4.78 11.18
C GLN A 28 -4.16 -5.09 9.69
N LEU A 29 -5.31 -5.21 9.05
CA LEU A 29 -5.38 -5.56 7.64
C LEU A 29 -5.55 -4.30 6.79
N VAL A 30 -4.80 -4.24 5.70
CA VAL A 30 -4.85 -3.14 4.72
C VAL A 30 -4.98 -3.71 3.32
N VAL A 31 -5.93 -3.19 2.55
CA VAL A 31 -6.04 -3.47 1.12
C VAL A 31 -5.31 -2.38 0.36
N ILE A 32 -4.38 -2.78 -0.50
CA ILE A 32 -3.52 -1.91 -1.30
C ILE A 32 -3.80 -2.19 -2.77
N GLU A 33 -4.34 -1.18 -3.45
CA GLU A 33 -4.33 -1.14 -4.90
C GLU A 33 -2.90 -0.93 -5.39
N MET A 34 -2.33 -1.98 -5.98
CA MET A 34 -0.92 -2.07 -6.26
C MET A 34 -0.65 -1.71 -7.73
N GLY A 35 -0.03 -0.56 -7.95
CA GLY A 35 0.48 -0.16 -9.25
C GLY A 35 1.98 -0.48 -9.42
N ASN A 36 2.48 -0.41 -10.64
CA ASN A 36 3.92 -0.51 -10.91
C ASN A 36 4.63 0.85 -10.68
N ASN A 37 4.59 1.33 -9.42
CA ASN A 37 5.21 2.60 -9.03
C ASN A 37 5.87 2.56 -7.64
N MET A 38 6.77 3.50 -7.39
CA MET A 38 7.57 3.62 -6.17
C MET A 38 6.70 3.79 -4.91
N ASP A 39 5.60 4.55 -5.00
CA ASP A 39 4.70 4.79 -3.86
C ASP A 39 4.04 3.49 -3.38
N SER A 40 3.63 2.64 -4.32
CA SER A 40 3.05 1.34 -4.03
C SER A 40 4.07 0.44 -3.30
N VAL A 41 5.34 0.46 -3.72
CA VAL A 41 6.43 -0.28 -3.07
C VAL A 41 6.69 0.24 -1.65
N ILE A 42 6.76 1.57 -1.49
CA ILE A 42 6.97 2.21 -0.18
C ILE A 42 5.84 1.84 0.78
N PHE A 43 4.59 1.87 0.32
CA PHE A 43 3.43 1.59 1.17
C PHE A 43 3.42 0.12 1.62
N TYR A 44 3.67 -0.82 0.69
CA TYR A 44 3.80 -2.24 1.02
C TYR A 44 4.91 -2.49 2.06
N LEU A 45 6.09 -1.89 1.87
CA LEU A 45 7.19 -2.02 2.83
C LEU A 45 6.86 -1.34 4.17
N GLY A 46 6.08 -0.26 4.17
CA GLY A 46 5.52 0.38 5.35
C GLY A 46 4.65 -0.57 6.19
N CYS A 47 3.77 -1.33 5.53
CA CYS A 47 2.95 -2.36 6.18
C CYS A 47 3.83 -3.43 6.83
N LEU A 48 4.80 -3.97 6.10
CA LEU A 48 5.72 -4.98 6.63
C LEU A 48 6.53 -4.46 7.82
N PHE A 49 7.05 -3.24 7.73
CA PHE A 49 7.82 -2.61 8.81
C PHE A 49 7.02 -2.46 10.11
N ARG A 50 5.70 -2.26 10.02
CA ARG A 50 4.81 -2.14 11.19
C ARG A 50 4.16 -3.45 11.62
N GLY A 51 4.35 -4.53 10.88
CA GLY A 51 3.69 -5.82 11.15
C GLY A 51 2.20 -5.77 10.84
N THR A 52 1.81 -4.98 9.84
CA THR A 52 0.45 -4.84 9.30
C THR A 52 0.33 -5.76 8.09
N VAL A 53 -0.76 -6.52 7.99
CA VAL A 53 -0.99 -7.47 6.89
C VAL A 53 -1.53 -6.71 5.68
N ALA A 54 -0.86 -6.85 4.54
CA ALA A 54 -1.24 -6.21 3.29
C ALA A 54 -1.89 -7.21 2.33
N ILE A 55 -3.09 -6.90 1.83
CA ILE A 55 -3.71 -7.55 0.67
C ILE A 55 -3.39 -6.68 -0.54
N LEU A 56 -2.66 -7.25 -1.50
CA LEU A 56 -2.33 -6.57 -2.75
C LEU A 56 -3.41 -6.90 -3.78
N VAL A 57 -4.06 -5.88 -4.31
CA VAL A 57 -5.04 -6.00 -5.40
C VAL A 57 -4.54 -5.26 -6.64
N HIS A 58 -4.98 -5.70 -7.82
CA HIS A 58 -4.54 -5.09 -9.08
C HIS A 58 -5.13 -3.68 -9.26
N GLU A 59 -4.40 -2.78 -9.90
CA GLU A 59 -4.84 -1.39 -10.22
C GLU A 59 -6.06 -1.27 -11.17
N ASN A 60 -6.58 -2.40 -11.66
CA ASN A 60 -7.75 -2.43 -12.54
C ASN A 60 -8.90 -3.21 -11.88
N LEU A 61 -8.83 -3.40 -10.57
CA LEU A 61 -9.87 -4.06 -9.80
C LEU A 61 -11.15 -3.26 -9.93
N SER A 62 -12.24 -3.91 -10.31
CA SER A 62 -13.54 -3.24 -10.37
C SER A 62 -14.02 -2.85 -8.96
N GLU A 63 -14.88 -1.83 -8.87
CA GLU A 63 -15.52 -1.46 -7.60
C GLU A 63 -16.28 -2.65 -6.96
N PHE A 64 -16.87 -3.51 -7.80
CA PHE A 64 -17.54 -4.72 -7.36
C PHE A 64 -16.56 -5.68 -6.68
N GLU A 65 -15.45 -6.03 -7.33
CA GLU A 65 -14.46 -6.93 -6.74
C GLU A 65 -13.83 -6.31 -5.48
N LEU A 66 -13.60 -5.00 -5.46
CA LEU A 66 -13.12 -4.29 -4.25
C LEU A 66 -14.10 -4.42 -3.10
N SER A 67 -15.40 -4.29 -3.36
CA SER A 67 -16.43 -4.46 -2.35
C SER A 67 -16.41 -5.86 -1.74
N GLU A 68 -16.14 -6.90 -2.53
CA GLU A 68 -15.99 -8.27 -2.01
C GLU A 68 -14.82 -8.40 -1.03
N TYR A 69 -13.69 -7.71 -1.28
CA TYR A 69 -12.56 -7.67 -0.34
C TYR A 69 -12.91 -6.92 0.95
N ILE A 70 -13.62 -5.79 0.83
CA ILE A 70 -14.02 -4.99 2.00
C ILE A 70 -14.99 -5.79 2.87
N GLU A 71 -16.02 -6.39 2.29
CA GLU A 71 -17.01 -7.18 3.02
C GLU A 71 -16.41 -8.43 3.64
N LYS A 72 -15.51 -9.12 2.92
CA LYS A 72 -14.94 -10.39 3.39
C LYS A 72 -13.92 -10.20 4.49
N PHE A 73 -13.13 -9.15 4.43
CA PHE A 73 -11.93 -9.01 5.26
C PHE A 73 -11.97 -7.83 6.23
N GLU A 74 -12.94 -6.92 6.10
CA GLU A 74 -13.15 -5.76 6.98
C GLU A 74 -11.84 -5.01 7.31
N PRO A 75 -11.09 -4.55 6.30
CA PRO A 75 -9.79 -3.92 6.53
C PRO A 75 -9.92 -2.59 7.28
N GLU A 76 -8.95 -2.28 8.14
CA GLU A 76 -8.93 -1.00 8.87
C GLU A 76 -8.57 0.17 7.94
N TYR A 77 -7.76 -0.09 6.92
CA TYR A 77 -7.36 0.92 5.94
C TYR A 77 -7.51 0.43 4.51
N LEU A 78 -7.87 1.36 3.63
CA LEU A 78 -7.85 1.20 2.18
C LEU A 78 -6.85 2.20 1.59
N TYR A 79 -5.96 1.71 0.73
CA TYR A 79 -5.06 2.54 -0.05
C TYR A 79 -5.35 2.35 -1.54
N TYR A 80 -5.76 3.44 -2.19
CA TYR A 80 -6.05 3.49 -3.63
C TYR A 80 -5.28 4.65 -4.28
N ILE A 81 -4.75 4.40 -5.47
CA ILE A 81 -4.03 5.43 -6.24
C ILE A 81 -5.07 6.11 -7.11
N LYS A 82 -5.59 7.25 -6.64
CA LYS A 82 -6.56 8.01 -7.43
C LYS A 82 -5.87 8.56 -8.68
N ALA A 83 -6.38 8.18 -9.86
CA ALA A 83 -5.95 8.69 -11.16
C ALA A 83 -6.16 10.20 -11.30
#